data_AF-A0A8X6Q2D5-F1
#
_entry.id   AF-A0A8X6Q2D5-F1
#
_cell.length_a   1.000
_cell.length_b   1.000
_cell.length_c   1.000
_cell.angle_alpha   90.00
_cell.angle_beta   90.00
_cell.angle_gamma   90.00
#
_symmetry.space_group_name_H-M   'P 1'
#
loop_
_entity.id
_entity.type
_entity.pdbx_description
1 polymer ?
#
loop_
_entity_poly.entity_id
_entity_poly.type
_entity_poly.pdbx_seq_one_letter_code
_entity_poly.pdbx_strand_id
1 'polypeptide(L)'
;EPRLFIHLITQTQFSADGNIDLKNAKNFSAGYTVGVESKVWESENRSANLSMGASVEQNFARVRGHMFKSKPGITLGASFKVKF
;
A
#
# COMPACT_ATOMS: atom_id res chain seq x y z
N GLU A 1 7.10 2.07 -31.45
CA GLU A 1 6.50 3.25 -30.79
C GLU A 1 6.16 2.91 -29.34
N PRO A 2 6.54 3.74 -28.36
CA PRO A 2 6.07 3.60 -26.99
C PRO A 2 4.56 3.73 -26.97
N ARG A 3 3.89 2.80 -26.28
CA ARG A 3 2.44 2.73 -26.30
C ARG A 3 1.88 3.24 -24.98
N LEU A 4 0.99 4.22 -25.07
CA LEU A 4 0.20 4.69 -23.95
C LEU A 4 -0.89 3.64 -23.71
N PHE A 5 -0.87 3.00 -22.55
CA PHE A 5 -1.90 2.05 -22.13
C PHE A 5 -2.26 2.33 -20.68
N ILE A 6 -3.56 2.44 -20.39
CA ILE A 6 -4.05 2.56 -19.01
C ILE A 6 -4.35 1.15 -18.51
N HIS A 7 -3.47 0.60 -17.67
CA HIS A 7 -3.74 -0.64 -16.95
C HIS A 7 -4.07 -0.31 -15.50
N LEU A 8 -5.32 -0.54 -15.09
CA LEU A 8 -5.75 -0.39 -13.71
C LEU A 8 -5.29 -1.60 -12.89
N ILE A 9 -4.48 -1.35 -11.87
CA ILE A 9 -3.95 -2.33 -10.92
C ILE A 9 -4.53 -1.98 -9.56
N THR A 10 -5.34 -2.87 -9.01
CA THR A 10 -5.81 -2.77 -7.63
C THR A 10 -4.83 -3.50 -6.72
N GLN A 11 -4.24 -2.80 -5.75
CA GLN A 11 -3.38 -3.41 -4.76
C GLN A 11 -4.04 -3.36 -3.40
N THR A 12 -4.23 -4.52 -2.78
CA THR A 12 -4.65 -4.62 -1.38
C THR A 12 -3.52 -5.29 -0.61
N GLN A 13 -3.03 -4.62 0.43
CA GLN A 13 -2.06 -5.17 1.37
C GLN A 13 -2.68 -5.20 2.76
N PHE A 14 -2.50 -6.31 3.46
CA PHE A 14 -2.87 -6.46 4.86
C PHE A 14 -1.60 -6.68 5.66
N SER A 15 -1.42 -5.91 6.73
CA SER A 15 -0.33 -6.09 7.69
C SER A 15 -0.93 -6.38 9.06
N ALA A 16 -0.31 -7.31 9.78
CA ALA A 16 -0.66 -7.61 11.16
C ALA A 16 0.61 -7.94 11.92
N ASP A 17 0.93 -7.10 12.90
CA ASP A 17 2.07 -7.25 13.79
C ASP A 17 1.56 -7.39 15.22
N GLY A 18 1.82 -8.53 15.83
CA GLY A 18 1.44 -8.82 17.22
C GLY A 18 2.68 -9.16 18.04
N ASN A 19 2.89 -8.47 19.15
CA ASN A 19 3.93 -8.83 20.10
C ASN A 19 3.30 -9.69 21.21
N ILE A 20 3.55 -11.00 21.17
CA ILE A 20 3.08 -11.95 22.19
C ILE A 20 4.11 -11.97 23.31
N ASP A 21 4.06 -10.95 24.17
CA ASP A 21 4.73 -10.99 25.46
C ASP A 21 3.74 -11.61 26.48
N LEU A 22 4.14 -12.66 27.20
CA LEU A 22 3.27 -13.40 28.13
C LEU A 22 2.67 -12.52 29.25
N LYS A 23 3.21 -11.32 29.47
CA LYS A 23 2.64 -10.29 30.37
C LYS A 23 1.75 -9.25 29.68
N ASN A 24 1.76 -9.18 28.34
CA ASN A 24 1.08 -8.18 27.51
C ASN A 24 0.40 -8.78 26.26
N ALA A 25 -0.12 -10.01 26.36
CA ALA A 25 -0.76 -10.77 25.27
C ALA A 25 -2.04 -10.15 24.65
N LYS A 26 -2.30 -8.85 24.89
CA LYS A 26 -3.47 -8.11 24.38
C LYS A 26 -3.08 -6.97 23.44
N ASN A 27 -1.80 -6.79 23.13
CA ASN A 27 -1.34 -5.74 22.25
C ASN A 27 -1.14 -6.29 20.82
N PHE A 28 -1.84 -5.70 19.86
CA PHE A 28 -1.65 -6.00 18.44
C PHE A 28 -1.78 -4.73 17.61
N SER A 29 -1.11 -4.67 16.48
CA SER A 29 -1.33 -3.69 15.43
C SER A 29 -1.71 -4.41 14.14
N ALA A 30 -2.71 -3.91 13.44
CA ALA A 30 -3.13 -4.40 12.14
C ALA A 30 -3.44 -3.21 11.25
N GLY A 31 -3.14 -3.32 9.96
CA GLY A 31 -3.40 -2.30 8.97
C GLY A 31 -3.89 -2.91 7.68
N TYR A 32 -4.62 -2.11 6.92
CA TYR A 32 -4.85 -2.41 5.52
C TYR A 32 -4.55 -1.19 4.66
N THR A 33 -4.02 -1.46 3.48
CA THR A 33 -3.80 -0.47 2.43
C THR A 33 -4.49 -0.96 1.18
N VAL A 34 -5.40 -0.15 0.64
CA VAL A 34 -6.10 -0.41 -0.62
C VAL A 34 -5.79 0.72 -1.58
N GLY A 35 -5.26 0.40 -2.75
CA GLY A 35 -4.93 1.40 -3.76
C GLY A 35 -5.27 0.97 -5.17
N VAL A 36 -5.42 1.98 -6.02
CA VAL A 36 -5.52 1.85 -7.47
C VAL A 36 -4.31 2.51 -8.09
N GLU A 37 -3.66 1.82 -9.00
CA GLU A 37 -2.52 2.31 -9.76
C GLU A 37 -2.82 2.13 -11.25
N SER A 38 -2.50 3.15 -12.03
CA SER A 38 -2.58 3.13 -13.48
C SER A 38 -1.17 3.20 -14.03
N LYS A 39 -0.74 2.18 -14.78
CA LYS A 39 0.43 2.35 -15.64
C LYS A 39 0.06 3.35 -16.73
N VAL A 40 0.90 4.37 -16.94
CA VAL A 40 0.65 5.42 -17.94
C VAL A 40 1.55 5.23 -19.16
N TRP A 41 2.78 4.76 -18.93
CA TRP A 41 3.76 4.55 -19.99
C TRP A 41 4.68 3.37 -19.68
N GLU A 42 5.10 2.66 -20.72
CA GLU A 42 6.09 1.59 -20.67
C GLU A 42 7.06 1.73 -21.84
N SER A 43 8.36 1.58 -21.58
CA SER A 43 9.37 1.54 -22.63
C SER A 43 9.20 0.29 -23.49
N GLU A 44 9.61 0.36 -24.75
CA GLU A 44 9.42 -0.74 -25.71
C GLU A 44 10.09 -2.05 -25.27
N ASN A 45 11.26 -1.94 -24.65
CA ASN A 45 12.03 -3.05 -24.09
C ASN A 45 11.57 -3.47 -22.67
N ARG A 46 10.50 -2.87 -22.13
CA ARG A 46 9.98 -3.07 -20.77
C ARG A 46 11.02 -2.82 -19.66
N SER A 47 12.09 -2.08 -19.97
CA SER A 47 13.13 -1.71 -19.00
C SER A 47 12.72 -0.54 -18.13
N ALA A 48 11.74 0.27 -18.55
CA ALA A 48 11.24 1.39 -17.78
C ALA A 48 9.71 1.44 -17.84
N ASN A 49 9.08 1.87 -16.75
CA ASN A 49 7.65 2.20 -16.72
C ASN A 49 7.37 3.38 -15.80
N LEU A 50 6.32 4.10 -16.14
CA LEU A 50 5.74 5.18 -15.36
C LEU A 50 4.32 4.79 -14.96
N SER A 51 4.01 4.92 -13.68
CA SER A 51 2.68 4.68 -13.13
C SER A 51 2.24 5.80 -12.21
N MET A 52 0.93 5.94 -12.04
CA MET A 52 0.30 6.92 -11.17
C MET A 52 -0.83 6.25 -10.41
N GLY A 53 -0.98 6.52 -9.12
CA GLY A 53 -1.97 5.85 -8.30
C GLY A 53 -2.40 6.63 -7.07
N ALA A 54 -3.48 6.13 -6.48
CA ALA A 54 -4.04 6.60 -5.23
C ALA A 54 -4.22 5.40 -4.29
N SER A 55 -3.89 5.56 -3.02
CA SER A 55 -4.14 4.55 -1.99
C SER A 55 -4.79 5.14 -0.75
N VAL A 56 -5.54 4.29 -0.05
CA VAL A 56 -6.14 4.56 1.25
C VAL A 56 -5.57 3.56 2.24
N GLU A 57 -5.04 4.06 3.34
CA GLU A 57 -4.50 3.25 4.43
C GLU A 57 -5.31 3.47 5.70
N GLN A 58 -5.52 2.40 6.46
CA GLN A 58 -6.11 2.48 7.79
C GLN A 58 -5.46 1.49 8.74
N ASN A 59 -5.03 2.00 9.89
CA ASN A 59 -4.37 1.24 10.94
C ASN A 59 -5.27 1.11 12.18
N PHE A 60 -5.16 -0.04 12.82
CA PHE A 60 -5.82 -0.42 14.06
C PHE A 60 -4.75 -0.90 15.01
N ALA A 61 -4.75 -0.39 16.23
CA ALA A 61 -3.88 -0.88 17.28
C ALA A 61 -4.71 -1.15 18.52
N ARG A 62 -4.44 -2.27 19.19
CA ARG A 62 -4.91 -2.51 20.54
C ARG A 62 -3.73 -2.38 21.47
N VAL A 63 -3.85 -1.53 22.48
CA VAL A 63 -2.82 -1.35 23.50
C VAL A 63 -3.48 -1.32 24.87
N ARG A 64 -3.06 -2.22 25.76
CA ARG A 64 -3.55 -2.33 27.15
C ARG A 64 -5.09 -2.42 27.23
N GLY A 65 -5.70 -3.15 26.30
CA GLY A 65 -7.15 -3.34 26.24
C GLY A 65 -7.93 -2.25 25.49
N HIS A 66 -7.31 -1.10 25.20
CA HIS A 66 -7.94 -0.02 24.43
C HIS A 66 -7.66 -0.16 22.94
N MET A 67 -8.69 0.10 22.12
CA MET A 67 -8.58 0.09 20.67
C MET A 67 -8.34 1.51 20.16
N PHE A 68 -7.29 1.68 19.36
CA PHE A 68 -6.93 2.89 18.66
C PHE A 68 -7.14 2.65 17.17
N LYS A 69 -7.81 3.60 16.53
CA LYS A 69 -8.02 3.61 15.08
C LYS A 69 -7.34 4.85 14.52
N SER A 70 -6.46 4.69 13.55
CA SER A 70 -5.89 5.83 12.84
C SER A 70 -6.95 6.48 11.95
N LYS A 71 -6.80 7.78 11.70
CA LYS A 71 -7.53 8.40 10.60
C LYS A 71 -7.12 7.71 9.29
N PRO A 72 -8.06 7.51 8.35
CA PRO A 72 -7.70 7.00 7.02
C PRO A 72 -6.74 7.99 6.36
N GLY A 73 -5.58 7.49 5.92
CA GLY A 73 -4.61 8.24 5.14
C GLY A 73 -4.91 8.06 3.66
N ILE A 74 -4.91 9.15 2.89
CA ILE A 74 -4.99 9.09 1.42
C ILE A 74 -3.63 9.50 0.88
N THR A 75 -3.05 8.66 0.02
CA THR A 75 -1.77 8.91 -0.63
C THR A 75 -1.97 8.95 -2.13
N LEU A 76 -1.44 9.98 -2.78
CA LEU A 76 -1.34 10.08 -4.24
C LEU A 76 0.14 9.97 -4.60
N GLY A 77 0.45 9.17 -5.62
CA GLY A 77 1.82 8.92 -6.02
C GLY A 77 1.97 8.72 -7.52
N ALA A 78 3.14 9.11 -8.02
CA ALA A 78 3.64 8.67 -9.32
C ALA A 78 4.93 7.88 -9.07
N SER A 79 5.10 6.76 -9.77
CA SER A 79 6.29 5.92 -9.63
C SER A 79 6.95 5.72 -10.98
N PHE A 80 8.28 5.83 -11.01
CA PHE A 80 9.08 5.52 -12.18
C PHE A 80 10.01 4.36 -11.81
N LYS A 81 9.87 3.24 -12.54
CA LYS A 81 10.65 2.03 -12.28
C LYS A 81 11.53 1.72 -13.46
N VAL A 82 12.84 1.58 -13.19
CA VAL A 82 13.85 1.12 -14.16
C VAL A 82 14.35 -0.25 -13.74
N LYS A 83 14.42 -1.18 -14.69
CA LYS A 83 15.08 -2.48 -14.55
C LYS A 83 16.45 -2.37 -15.24
N PHE A 84 17.50 -2.66 -14.49
CA PHE A 84 18.88 -2.81 -14.99
C PHE A 84 19.19 -4.26 -15.23
#